data_AF-A0A0K2G9J0-F1
#
_entry.id   AF-A0A0K2G9J0-F1
#
_cell.length_a   1.000
_cell.length_b   1.000
_cell.length_c   1.000
_cell.angle_alpha   90.00
_cell.angle_beta   90.00
_cell.angle_gamma   90.00
#
_symmetry.space_group_name_H-M   'P 1'
#
loop_
_entity.id
_entity.type
_entity.pdbx_description
1 polymer ?
#
loop_
_entity_poly.entity_id
_entity_poly.type
_entity_poly.pdbx_seq_one_letter_code
_entity_poly.pdbx_strand_id
1 'polypeptide(L)'
;MSKALILFSSLSLASCSATVPATIKLQSNEILRGSASGSLGSDAEIAVRNIDGLSCEGKMFVPFSAANTEGTIVCNDKRKGHFIANGNAESWAGEGKLDDGSTFSILIGPQRTTIRY
;
A
#
# COMPACT_ATOMS: atom_id res chain seq x y z
N MET A 1 28.04 -49.48 -15.87
CA MET A 1 27.68 -48.74 -14.63
C MET A 1 27.35 -47.31 -15.02
N SER A 2 26.08 -47.02 -15.31
CA SER A 2 25.66 -45.73 -15.86
C SER A 2 25.08 -44.87 -14.74
N LYS A 3 25.76 -43.77 -14.43
CA LYS A 3 25.37 -42.78 -13.42
C LYS A 3 24.15 -42.02 -13.92
N ALA A 4 22.99 -42.22 -13.30
CA ALA A 4 21.82 -41.39 -13.52
C ALA A 4 21.93 -40.13 -12.64
N LEU A 5 22.35 -39.03 -13.24
CA LEU A 5 22.29 -37.69 -12.66
C LEU A 5 20.86 -37.15 -12.86
N ILE A 6 20.05 -37.20 -11.80
CA ILE A 6 18.72 -36.59 -11.76
C ILE A 6 18.92 -35.07 -11.62
N LEU A 7 18.75 -34.34 -12.72
CA LEU A 7 18.66 -32.88 -12.71
C LEU A 7 17.32 -32.46 -12.09
N PHE A 8 17.36 -32.09 -10.81
CA PHE A 8 16.26 -31.40 -10.13
C PHE A 8 16.12 -29.99 -10.72
N SER A 9 15.18 -29.83 -11.66
CA SER A 9 14.85 -28.54 -12.25
C SER A 9 14.03 -27.74 -11.24
N SER A 10 14.69 -26.85 -10.49
CA SER A 10 14.08 -25.92 -9.55
C SER A 10 13.26 -24.86 -10.30
N LEU A 11 11.94 -25.05 -10.35
CA LEU A 11 10.98 -24.05 -10.82
C LEU A 11 10.82 -22.97 -9.73
N SER A 12 11.58 -21.90 -9.83
CA SER A 12 11.41 -20.71 -8.99
C SER A 12 10.12 -19.98 -9.40
N LEU A 13 9.06 -20.11 -8.60
CA LEU A 13 7.86 -19.27 -8.73
C LEU A 13 8.26 -17.83 -8.38
N ALA A 14 8.49 -17.00 -9.39
CA ALA A 14 8.58 -15.56 -9.19
C ALA A 14 7.19 -15.06 -8.77
N SER A 15 7.02 -14.70 -7.49
CA SER A 15 5.82 -14.01 -7.04
C SER A 15 5.81 -12.62 -7.68
N CYS A 16 4.86 -12.37 -8.57
CA CYS A 16 4.68 -11.06 -9.19
C CYS A 16 4.26 -10.06 -8.09
N SER A 17 5.18 -9.16 -7.73
CA SER A 17 4.89 -7.99 -6.90
C SER A 17 4.57 -6.82 -7.83
N ALA A 18 3.39 -6.23 -7.66
CA ALA A 18 2.99 -5.05 -8.42
C ALA A 18 3.35 -3.80 -7.62
N THR A 19 3.84 -2.77 -8.31
CA THR A 19 4.06 -1.44 -7.73
C THR A 19 3.14 -0.45 -8.42
N VAL A 20 2.35 0.28 -7.62
CA VAL A 20 1.38 1.25 -8.11
C VAL A 20 1.55 2.60 -7.38
N PRO A 21 1.10 3.73 -7.95
CA PRO A 21 1.18 5.02 -7.29
C PRO A 21 0.37 5.05 -5.98
N ALA A 22 0.87 5.77 -4.98
CA ALA A 22 0.15 6.03 -3.73
C ALA A 22 0.17 7.53 -3.39
N THR A 23 -0.92 8.02 -2.82
CA THR A 23 -1.07 9.40 -2.35
C THR A 23 -1.74 9.41 -0.99
N ILE A 24 -1.18 10.16 -0.06
CA ILE A 24 -1.83 10.49 1.21
C ILE A 24 -2.07 12.00 1.24
N LYS A 25 -3.30 12.40 1.60
CA LYS A 25 -3.65 13.79 1.86
C LYS A 25 -4.01 13.96 3.32
N LEU A 26 -3.21 14.73 4.05
CA LEU A 26 -3.52 15.13 5.43
C LEU A 26 -4.57 16.25 5.43
N GLN A 27 -5.33 16.37 6.52
CA GLN A 27 -6.31 17.46 6.70
C GLN A 27 -5.67 18.86 6.65
N SER A 28 -4.38 18.98 7.00
CA SER A 28 -3.54 20.18 6.84
C SER A 28 -3.32 20.60 5.38
N ASN A 29 -3.88 19.86 4.41
CA ASN A 29 -3.70 20.02 2.97
C ASN A 29 -2.28 19.67 2.48
N GLU A 30 -1.47 19.05 3.33
CA GLU A 30 -0.21 18.42 2.93
C GLU A 30 -0.48 17.17 2.09
N ILE A 31 0.19 17.06 0.95
CA ILE A 31 0.05 15.95 0.01
C ILE A 31 1.38 15.20 -0.06
N LEU A 32 1.36 13.94 0.34
CA LEU A 32 2.47 13.03 0.22
C LEU A 32 2.21 12.09 -0.97
N ARG A 33 3.23 11.89 -1.81
CA ARG A 33 3.14 11.02 -2.99
C ARG A 33 4.27 9.99 -2.97
N GLY A 34 4.00 8.85 -3.58
CA GLY A 34 4.97 7.78 -3.72
C GLY A 34 4.32 6.54 -4.31
N SER A 35 4.54 5.39 -3.69
CA SER A 35 4.09 4.10 -4.21
C SER A 35 3.59 3.15 -3.13
N ALA A 36 2.78 2.19 -3.56
CA ALA A 36 2.51 0.97 -2.81
C ALA A 36 2.99 -0.24 -3.63
N SER A 37 3.61 -1.20 -2.97
CA SER A 37 4.12 -2.43 -3.61
C SER A 37 3.73 -3.67 -2.82
N GLY A 38 3.20 -4.68 -3.50
CA GLY A 38 2.83 -5.94 -2.87
C GLY A 38 2.19 -6.93 -3.83
N SER A 39 1.73 -8.05 -3.28
CA SER A 39 1.00 -9.10 -4.01
C SER A 39 -0.37 -9.34 -3.37
N LEU A 40 -1.31 -9.86 -4.17
CA LEU A 40 -2.61 -10.29 -3.65
C LEU A 40 -2.43 -11.39 -2.60
N GLY A 41 -3.24 -11.33 -1.54
CA GLY A 41 -3.16 -12.22 -0.39
C GLY A 41 -1.98 -11.92 0.56
N SER A 42 -1.34 -10.76 0.43
CA SER A 42 -0.21 -10.34 1.28
C SER A 42 -0.29 -8.86 1.64
N ASP A 43 0.58 -8.42 2.54
CA ASP A 43 0.71 -7.02 2.88
C ASP A 43 1.40 -6.25 1.75
N ALA A 44 0.77 -5.19 1.28
CA ALA A 44 1.42 -4.17 0.48
C ALA A 44 2.14 -3.17 1.37
N GLU A 45 3.37 -2.82 1.01
CA GLU A 45 4.15 -1.76 1.64
C GLU A 45 3.88 -0.43 0.94
N ILE A 46 3.65 0.62 1.71
CA ILE A 46 3.32 1.96 1.25
C ILE A 46 4.47 2.88 1.65
N ALA A 47 4.96 3.68 0.72
CA ALA A 47 5.97 4.71 0.99
C ALA A 47 5.61 6.00 0.26
N VAL A 48 5.41 7.09 1.00
CA VAL A 48 5.03 8.40 0.46
C VAL A 48 5.82 9.53 1.11
N ARG A 49 6.08 10.61 0.37
CA ARG A 49 6.81 11.80 0.85
C ARG A 49 6.29 13.08 0.22
N ASN A 50 6.44 14.23 0.88
CA ASN A 50 6.19 15.56 0.32
C ASN A 50 7.50 16.34 0.05
N ILE A 51 7.38 17.54 -0.52
CA ILE A 51 8.53 18.41 -0.83
C ILE A 51 9.21 18.98 0.42
N ASP A 52 8.46 19.10 1.53
CA ASP A 52 8.93 19.67 2.80
C ASP A 52 9.71 18.65 3.65
N GLY A 53 9.79 17.40 3.19
CA GLY A 53 10.58 16.34 3.81
C GLY A 53 9.81 15.45 4.78
N LEU A 54 8.51 15.66 4.97
CA LEU A 54 7.63 14.72 5.67
C LEU A 54 7.47 13.45 4.82
N SER A 55 7.74 12.30 5.43
CA SER A 55 7.57 10.98 4.81
C SER A 55 6.80 10.05 5.72
N CYS A 56 5.93 9.22 5.14
CA CYS A 56 5.22 8.19 5.88
C CYS A 56 5.36 6.83 5.17
N GLU A 57 5.56 5.80 5.97
CA GLU A 57 5.64 4.40 5.54
C GLU A 57 4.48 3.63 6.16
N GLY A 58 3.93 2.66 5.44
CA GLY A 58 2.75 1.94 5.90
C GLY A 58 2.63 0.54 5.35
N LYS A 59 1.68 -0.21 5.89
CA LYS A 59 1.33 -1.56 5.43
C LYS A 59 -0.17 -1.75 5.41
N MET A 60 -0.66 -2.49 4.44
CA MET A 60 -2.07 -2.84 4.30
C MET A 60 -2.21 -4.21 3.63
N PHE A 61 -3.07 -5.07 4.17
CA PHE A 61 -3.35 -6.36 3.55
C PHE A 61 -4.16 -6.18 2.25
N VAL A 62 -3.73 -6.81 1.15
CA VAL A 62 -4.44 -6.75 -0.13
C VAL A 62 -5.17 -8.07 -0.40
N PRO A 63 -6.49 -8.16 -0.15
CA PRO A 63 -7.24 -9.38 -0.40
C PRO A 63 -7.39 -9.69 -1.89
N PHE A 64 -7.67 -10.97 -2.20
CA PHE A 64 -7.89 -11.44 -3.58
C PHE A 64 -9.16 -10.89 -4.24
N SER A 65 -10.11 -10.42 -3.43
CA SER A 65 -11.39 -9.87 -3.88
C SER A 65 -11.57 -8.45 -3.37
N ALA A 66 -12.49 -7.70 -4.00
CA ALA A 66 -12.88 -6.40 -3.48
C ALA A 66 -13.38 -6.51 -2.03
N ALA A 67 -12.86 -5.67 -1.15
CA ALA A 67 -13.15 -5.74 0.28
C ALA A 67 -12.81 -4.41 0.97
N ASN A 68 -13.20 -4.31 2.24
CA ASN A 68 -12.57 -3.37 3.18
C ASN A 68 -11.34 -4.05 3.78
N THR A 69 -10.27 -3.29 3.93
CA THR A 69 -9.04 -3.74 4.58
C THR A 69 -8.50 -2.64 5.47
N GLU A 70 -7.78 -3.04 6.50
CA GLU A 70 -7.14 -2.14 7.45
C GLU A 70 -5.67 -1.98 7.10
N GLY A 71 -5.14 -0.80 7.39
CA GLY A 71 -3.73 -0.52 7.25
C GLY A 71 -3.22 0.41 8.32
N THR A 72 -1.89 0.51 8.37
CA THR A 72 -1.17 1.37 9.31
C THR A 72 -0.21 2.27 8.56
N ILE A 73 0.07 3.45 9.12
CA ILE A 73 1.12 4.35 8.65
C ILE A 73 1.95 4.86 9.82
N VAL A 74 3.23 5.15 9.58
CA VAL A 74 4.17 5.76 10.50
C VAL A 74 4.94 6.82 9.75
N CYS A 75 4.90 8.05 10.25
CA CYS A 75 5.59 9.18 9.67
C CYS A 75 6.96 9.43 10.33
N ASN A 76 7.89 10.07 9.62
CA ASN A 76 9.23 10.36 10.13
C ASN A 76 9.23 11.39 11.27
N ASP A 77 8.14 12.14 11.44
CA ASP A 77 7.84 13.01 12.59
C ASP A 77 7.31 12.27 13.82
N LYS A 78 7.29 10.92 13.78
CA LYS A 78 6.82 9.98 14.81
C LYS A 78 5.32 9.79 14.95
N ARG A 79 4.49 10.53 14.21
CA ARG A 79 3.04 10.29 14.20
C ARG A 79 2.72 8.92 13.59
N LYS A 80 1.72 8.25 14.14
CA LYS A 80 1.26 6.93 13.70
C LYS A 80 -0.23 6.96 13.44
N GLY A 81 -0.70 6.19 12.48
CA GLY A 81 -2.12 6.14 12.18
C GLY A 81 -2.61 4.79 11.71
N HIS A 82 -3.92 4.61 11.86
CA HIS A 82 -4.67 3.50 11.30
C HIS A 82 -5.65 4.04 10.25
N PHE A 83 -5.90 3.25 9.22
CA PHE A 83 -6.86 3.60 8.19
C PHE A 83 -7.65 2.37 7.73
N ILE A 84 -8.84 2.63 7.18
CA ILE A 84 -9.65 1.64 6.49
C ILE A 84 -9.72 2.05 5.03
N ALA A 85 -9.41 1.11 4.13
CA ALA A 85 -9.52 1.30 2.70
C ALA A 85 -10.49 0.31 2.09
N ASN A 86 -11.27 0.79 1.13
CA ASN A 86 -12.10 -0.01 0.25
C ASN A 86 -11.49 0.00 -1.15
N GLY A 87 -11.51 -1.14 -1.82
CA GLY A 87 -10.93 -1.23 -3.14
C GLY A 87 -10.99 -2.62 -3.73
N ASN A 88 -10.18 -2.81 -4.76
CA ASN A 88 -9.98 -4.07 -5.45
C ASN A 88 -8.48 -4.26 -5.74
N ALA A 89 -8.11 -5.34 -6.43
CA ALA A 89 -6.73 -5.70 -6.74
C ALA A 89 -5.87 -4.56 -7.33
N GLU A 90 -6.48 -3.61 -8.05
CA GLU A 90 -5.76 -2.56 -8.78
C GLU A 90 -5.80 -1.21 -8.07
N SER A 91 -6.81 -0.96 -7.23
CA SER A 91 -7.17 0.39 -6.81
C SER A 91 -7.85 0.42 -5.45
N TRP A 92 -7.36 1.26 -4.54
CA TRP A 92 -7.86 1.42 -3.17
C TRP A 92 -8.04 2.88 -2.79
N ALA A 93 -9.06 3.17 -2.00
CA ALA A 93 -9.32 4.47 -1.42
C ALA A 93 -9.78 4.31 0.03
N GLY A 94 -9.32 5.19 0.91
CA GLY A 94 -9.62 5.07 2.34
C GLY A 94 -9.40 6.34 3.13
N GLU A 95 -9.78 6.27 4.40
CA GLU A 95 -9.58 7.33 5.38
C GLU A 95 -9.01 6.75 6.67
N GLY A 96 -8.23 7.58 7.36
CA GLY A 96 -7.58 7.21 8.60
C GLY A 96 -7.38 8.39 9.54
N LYS A 97 -6.86 8.06 10.71
CA LYS A 97 -6.57 9.03 11.77
C LYS A 97 -5.19 8.76 12.36
N LEU A 98 -4.42 9.82 12.52
CA LEU A 98 -3.15 9.84 13.25
C LEU A 98 -3.41 9.95 14.77
N ASP A 99 -2.43 9.53 15.56
CA ASP A 99 -2.42 9.58 17.02
C ASP A 99 -2.48 11.00 17.60
N ASP A 100 -2.04 12.01 16.83
CA ASP A 100 -2.22 13.44 17.15
C ASP A 100 -3.67 13.95 16.94
N GLY A 101 -4.55 13.12 16.40
CA GLY A 101 -5.93 13.45 16.10
C GLY A 101 -6.21 13.88 14.66
N SER A 102 -5.18 14.16 13.87
CA SER A 102 -5.29 14.58 12.47
C SER A 102 -5.88 13.47 11.61
N THR A 103 -6.78 13.82 10.69
CA THR A 103 -7.32 12.86 9.72
C THR A 103 -6.53 12.90 8.41
N PHE A 104 -6.60 11.81 7.66
CA PHE A 104 -6.01 11.72 6.34
C PHE A 104 -6.83 10.83 5.41
N SER A 105 -6.73 11.08 4.11
CA SER A 105 -7.21 10.17 3.08
C SER A 105 -6.05 9.54 2.34
N ILE A 106 -6.25 8.31 1.87
CA ILE A 106 -5.27 7.54 1.12
C ILE A 106 -5.87 7.06 -0.21
N LEU A 107 -5.10 7.17 -1.27
CA LEU A 107 -5.41 6.64 -2.61
C LEU A 107 -4.22 5.80 -3.08
N ILE A 108 -4.50 4.58 -3.53
CA ILE A 108 -3.50 3.64 -4.06
C ILE A 108 -3.99 3.13 -5.41
N GLY A 109 -3.12 3.13 -6.40
CA GLY A 109 -3.44 2.69 -7.76
C GLY A 109 -4.05 3.79 -8.64
N PRO A 110 -4.37 3.44 -9.90
CA PRO A 110 -5.02 4.33 -10.85
C PRO A 110 -6.50 4.53 -10.49
N GLN A 111 -6.79 5.24 -9.40
CA GLN A 111 -8.15 5.72 -9.13
C GLN A 111 -8.53 6.78 -10.19
N ARG A 112 -9.39 6.40 -11.14
CA ARG A 112 -10.25 7.33 -11.86
C ARG A 112 -11.34 7.77 -10.89
N THR A 113 -11.10 8.80 -10.10
CA THR A 113 -12.03 9.25 -9.05
C THR A 113 -13.43 9.50 -9.61
N THR A 114 -14.43 8.79 -9.10
CA THR A 114 -15.72 9.40 -8.78
C THR A 114 -15.79 9.45 -7.25
N ILE A 115 -15.30 10.54 -6.65
CA ILE A 115 -15.67 10.88 -5.28
C ILE A 115 -17.11 11.36 -5.38
N ARG A 116 -18.08 10.57 -4.88
CA ARG A 116 -19.45 11.06 -4.72
C ARG A 116 -19.48 11.91 -3.45
N TYR A 117 -19.75 13.20 -3.65
CA TYR A 117 -20.08 14.17 -2.60
C TYR A 117 -21.51 13.93 -2.09
#